data_AF-A0A8T4NS56-F1
#
_entry.id   AF-A0A8T4NS56-F1
#
_cell.length_a   1.000
_cell.length_b   1.000
_cell.length_c   1.000
_cell.angle_alpha   90.00
_cell.angle_beta   90.00
_cell.angle_gamma   90.00
#
_symmetry.space_group_name_H-M   'P 1'
#
loop_
_entity.id
_entity.type
_entity.pdbx_description
1 polymer ?
#
loop_
_entity_poly.entity_id
_entity_poly.type
_entity_poly.pdbx_seq_one_letter_code
_entity_poly.pdbx_strand_id
1 'polypeptide(L)'
;MLNEETERAMKEAEGLLKKLDRMQKFADKYHLTPSREAQRLVESMQNLANAIPETTNPQTQEQLIQSELKRRLHGEAAYLDQRLSGRLYDFDTVVNILGIPKEDISSLRPWLESNKEKTQEAVERLFHSREIEGYELPLASDIPSVRRQVEEFAGAHIQRYHKTLGKFLQGLTKVGAFIRDIDAVPTTQDRSYFHPLTNNLAVSIPAICFSKEEGTLHIRDKELIRLYGHEGMGHALNFVITRLNGLPYFLTQDSALTVSTAESVAQFYENVLLEDLKKSRETQKALGIEHKFAEIYQEAKDAEQLEEYKKRIFQYGISVLGDKNLGEPSDPSVLKRKADMMYEVAIDKRGVQSLIQQNRYNFDSEGNLNPQLVGELRYCARPVYRALEEFARKGVNYDEQGRNTIDATFLRGLWTPIGFVDNARLRAESK
;
A
#
# COMPACT_ATOMS: atom_id res chain seq x y z
N MET A 1 -30.99 4.65 3.21
CA MET A 1 -30.87 5.47 4.43
C MET A 1 -30.42 4.54 5.53
N LEU A 2 -29.53 5.00 6.41
CA LEU A 2 -29.08 4.22 7.58
C LEU A 2 -30.15 4.33 8.68
N ASN A 3 -30.28 3.33 9.53
CA ASN A 3 -31.15 3.43 10.69
C ASN A 3 -30.55 4.37 11.76
N GLU A 4 -31.41 4.88 12.64
CA GLU A 4 -31.04 5.84 13.69
C GLU A 4 -29.97 5.29 14.64
N GLU A 5 -29.98 3.98 14.91
CA GLU A 5 -29.00 3.32 15.78
C GLU A 5 -27.60 3.35 15.17
N THR A 6 -27.48 3.09 13.87
CA THR A 6 -26.21 3.14 13.12
C THR A 6 -25.70 4.56 13.05
N GLU A 7 -26.57 5.53 12.78
CA GLU A 7 -26.20 6.95 12.78
C GLU A 7 -25.69 7.42 14.14
N ARG A 8 -26.35 7.00 15.23
CA ARG A 8 -25.90 7.29 16.60
C ARG A 8 -24.54 6.64 16.88
N ALA A 9 -24.36 5.37 16.53
CA ALA A 9 -23.10 4.66 16.74
C ALA A 9 -21.94 5.30 15.94
N MET A 10 -22.18 5.71 14.70
CA MET A 10 -21.17 6.42 13.90
C MET A 10 -20.77 7.76 14.51
N LYS A 11 -21.73 8.53 15.04
CA LYS A 11 -21.46 9.82 15.70
C LYS A 11 -20.67 9.64 16.99
N GLU A 12 -20.99 8.62 17.77
CA GLU A 12 -20.24 8.28 18.99
C GLU A 12 -18.80 7.85 18.63
N ALA A 13 -18.65 6.96 17.65
CA ALA A 13 -17.35 6.51 17.16
C ALA A 13 -16.49 7.65 16.62
N GLU A 14 -17.08 8.61 15.89
CA GLU A 14 -16.38 9.81 15.44
C GLU A 14 -15.78 10.58 16.63
N GLY A 15 -16.53 10.71 17.73
CA GLY A 15 -16.04 11.31 18.98
C GLY A 15 -14.86 10.54 19.59
N LEU A 16 -14.90 9.21 19.56
CA LEU A 16 -13.81 8.35 20.07
C LEU A 16 -12.57 8.42 19.18
N LEU A 17 -12.71 8.35 17.86
CA LEU A 17 -11.61 8.44 16.91
C LEU A 17 -10.93 9.81 16.96
N LYS A 18 -11.71 10.90 17.08
CA LYS A 18 -11.13 12.24 17.30
C LYS A 18 -10.34 12.36 18.61
N LYS A 19 -10.74 11.62 19.67
CA LYS A 19 -9.96 11.55 20.92
C LYS A 19 -8.65 10.77 20.69
N LEU A 20 -8.70 9.67 19.93
CA LEU A 20 -7.51 8.91 19.54
C LEU A 20 -6.51 9.80 18.78
N ASP A 21 -6.97 10.57 17.80
CA ASP A 21 -6.14 11.50 17.03
C ASP A 21 -5.47 12.55 17.92
N ARG A 22 -6.23 13.09 18.90
CA ARG A 22 -5.70 14.06 19.87
C ARG A 22 -4.65 13.41 20.78
N MET A 23 -4.84 12.16 21.17
CA MET A 23 -3.87 11.42 21.94
C MET A 23 -2.59 11.16 21.15
N GLN A 24 -2.68 10.78 19.87
CA GLN A 24 -1.51 10.61 19.02
C GLN A 24 -0.72 11.92 18.92
N LYS A 25 -1.39 13.04 18.65
CA LYS A 25 -0.76 14.38 18.63
C LYS A 25 -0.10 14.75 19.96
N PHE A 26 -0.69 14.35 21.09
CA PHE A 26 -0.09 14.52 22.41
C PHE A 26 1.17 13.66 22.56
N ALA A 27 1.09 12.38 22.19
CA ALA A 27 2.21 11.45 22.27
C ALA A 27 3.38 11.89 21.38
N ASP A 28 3.11 12.37 20.18
CA ASP A 28 4.16 12.88 19.27
C ASP A 28 4.85 14.13 19.84
N LYS A 29 4.08 15.02 20.49
CA LYS A 29 4.60 16.27 21.05
C LYS A 29 5.38 16.08 22.35
N TYR A 30 4.93 15.17 23.22
CA TYR A 30 5.47 15.00 24.57
C TYR A 30 6.20 13.68 24.77
N HIS A 31 6.28 12.84 23.75
CA HIS A 31 6.86 11.48 23.79
C HIS A 31 6.30 10.63 24.92
N LEU A 32 5.01 10.83 25.25
CA LEU A 32 4.33 10.16 26.36
C LEU A 32 2.86 9.91 25.99
N THR A 33 2.39 8.69 26.21
CA THR A 33 0.97 8.35 26.07
C THR A 33 0.21 8.64 27.36
N PRO A 34 -0.92 9.37 27.34
CA PRO A 34 -1.73 9.62 28.54
C PRO A 34 -2.48 8.34 28.95
N SER A 35 -1.82 7.46 29.69
CA SER A 35 -2.25 6.07 29.94
C SER A 35 -3.67 5.92 30.51
N ARG A 36 -4.09 6.78 31.45
CA ARG A 36 -5.44 6.75 32.02
C ARG A 36 -6.52 7.10 30.99
N GLU A 37 -6.27 8.10 30.16
CA GLU A 37 -7.19 8.48 29.08
C GLU A 37 -7.23 7.41 28.00
N ALA A 38 -6.08 6.80 27.73
CA ALA A 38 -5.95 5.71 26.78
C ALA A 38 -6.76 4.48 27.20
N GLN A 39 -6.66 4.05 28.45
CA GLN A 39 -7.45 2.94 28.99
C GLN A 39 -8.95 3.18 28.88
N ARG A 40 -9.42 4.39 29.28
CA ARG A 40 -10.84 4.78 29.12
C ARG A 40 -11.29 4.74 27.67
N LEU A 41 -10.42 5.15 26.75
CA LEU A 41 -10.72 5.16 25.32
C LEU A 41 -10.83 3.73 24.77
N VAL A 42 -9.92 2.83 25.15
CA VAL A 42 -9.98 1.40 24.83
C VAL A 42 -11.32 0.81 25.29
N GLU A 43 -11.68 0.98 26.56
CA GLU A 43 -12.94 0.49 27.13
C GLU A 43 -14.15 1.04 26.38
N SER A 44 -14.16 2.35 26.08
CA SER A 44 -15.26 3.00 25.36
C SER A 44 -15.42 2.46 23.94
N MET A 45 -14.30 2.28 23.22
CA MET A 45 -14.32 1.71 21.86
C MET A 45 -14.78 0.26 21.87
N GLN A 46 -14.31 -0.56 22.82
CA GLN A 46 -14.73 -1.95 22.96
C GLN A 46 -16.21 -2.06 23.30
N ASN A 47 -16.72 -1.24 24.22
CA ASN A 47 -18.13 -1.22 24.59
C ASN A 47 -19.03 -0.86 23.40
N LEU A 48 -18.66 0.17 22.64
CA LEU A 48 -19.39 0.55 21.44
C LEU A 48 -19.33 -0.54 20.36
N ALA A 49 -18.16 -1.14 20.15
CA ALA A 49 -17.99 -2.22 19.18
C ALA A 49 -18.84 -3.46 19.55
N ASN A 50 -18.89 -3.83 20.83
CA ASN A 50 -19.70 -4.94 21.34
C ASN A 50 -21.21 -4.69 21.22
N ALA A 51 -21.64 -3.43 21.24
CA ALA A 51 -23.04 -3.05 21.02
C ALA A 51 -23.47 -3.13 19.55
N ILE A 52 -22.52 -3.13 18.60
CA ILE A 52 -22.80 -3.28 17.17
C ILE A 52 -23.00 -4.76 16.83
N PRO A 53 -24.11 -5.13 16.15
CA PRO A 53 -24.37 -6.51 15.75
C PRO A 53 -23.23 -7.12 14.93
N GLU A 54 -22.89 -8.37 15.21
CA GLU A 54 -21.92 -9.11 14.39
C GLU A 54 -22.53 -9.45 13.03
N THR A 55 -21.86 -9.08 11.95
CA THR A 55 -22.28 -9.41 10.58
C THR A 55 -21.08 -9.86 9.76
N THR A 56 -20.99 -11.17 9.52
CA THR A 56 -19.88 -11.81 8.80
C THR A 56 -19.99 -11.69 7.28
N ASN A 57 -21.19 -11.55 6.73
CA ASN A 57 -21.43 -11.41 5.29
C ASN A 57 -22.51 -10.35 5.01
N PRO A 58 -22.15 -9.05 5.00
CA PRO A 58 -23.12 -7.96 4.92
C PRO A 58 -23.89 -7.94 3.59
N GLN A 59 -25.21 -8.06 3.61
CA GLN A 59 -26.05 -8.07 2.40
C GLN A 59 -26.53 -6.68 1.97
N THR A 60 -26.37 -5.67 2.84
CA THR A 60 -26.81 -4.31 2.58
C THR A 60 -25.70 -3.31 2.89
N GLN A 61 -25.80 -2.10 2.34
CA GLN A 61 -24.87 -1.01 2.65
C GLN A 61 -24.84 -0.69 4.15
N GLU A 62 -25.99 -0.80 4.83
CA GLU A 62 -26.08 -0.59 6.27
C GLU A 62 -25.30 -1.64 7.06
N GLN A 63 -25.51 -2.92 6.74
CA GLN A 63 -24.77 -4.02 7.37
C GLN A 63 -23.26 -3.91 7.11
N LEU A 64 -22.86 -3.47 5.91
CA LEU A 64 -21.46 -3.23 5.58
C LEU A 64 -20.86 -2.13 6.47
N ILE A 65 -21.56 -1.00 6.61
CA ILE A 65 -21.10 0.12 7.43
C ILE A 65 -21.01 -0.27 8.90
N GLN A 66 -21.99 -1.03 9.43
CA GLN A 66 -21.95 -1.54 10.79
C GLN A 66 -20.77 -2.49 11.02
N SER A 67 -20.59 -3.47 10.13
CA SER A 67 -19.50 -4.45 10.21
C SER A 67 -18.12 -3.77 10.14
N GLU A 68 -17.97 -2.80 9.24
CA GLU A 68 -16.71 -2.04 9.12
C GLU A 68 -16.45 -1.13 10.32
N LEU A 69 -17.47 -0.44 10.84
CA LEU A 69 -17.36 0.37 12.04
C LEU A 69 -16.92 -0.47 13.24
N LYS A 70 -17.52 -1.65 13.41
CA LYS A 70 -17.16 -2.60 14.46
C LYS A 70 -15.71 -3.07 14.33
N ARG A 71 -15.28 -3.50 13.13
CA ARG A 71 -13.88 -3.87 12.85
C ARG A 71 -12.93 -2.74 13.21
N ARG A 72 -13.26 -1.51 12.80
CA ARG A 72 -12.44 -0.34 13.06
C ARG A 72 -12.29 -0.07 14.55
N LEU A 73 -13.40 -0.04 15.30
CA LEU A 73 -13.37 0.19 16.75
C LEU A 73 -12.59 -0.90 17.50
N HIS A 74 -12.80 -2.18 17.17
CA HIS A 74 -12.05 -3.27 17.79
C HIS A 74 -10.54 -3.19 17.49
N GLY A 75 -10.16 -2.98 16.24
CA GLY A 75 -8.76 -2.94 15.85
C GLY A 75 -8.01 -1.73 16.44
N GLU A 76 -8.63 -0.54 16.45
CA GLU A 76 -8.03 0.65 17.07
C GLU A 76 -7.87 0.49 18.59
N ALA A 77 -8.88 -0.08 19.25
CA ALA A 77 -8.81 -0.38 20.68
C ALA A 77 -7.69 -1.39 20.99
N ALA A 78 -7.57 -2.45 20.19
CA ALA A 78 -6.52 -3.46 20.36
C ALA A 78 -5.12 -2.87 20.12
N TYR A 79 -4.94 -2.05 19.09
CA TYR A 79 -3.67 -1.36 18.84
C TYR A 79 -3.29 -0.41 19.97
N LEU A 80 -4.26 0.35 20.49
CA LEU A 80 -4.02 1.24 21.61
C LEU A 80 -3.68 0.46 22.88
N ASP A 81 -4.40 -0.62 23.19
CA ASP A 81 -4.13 -1.49 24.33
C ASP A 81 -2.76 -2.16 24.25
N GLN A 82 -2.37 -2.64 23.07
CA GLN A 82 -1.04 -3.19 22.83
C GLN A 82 0.07 -2.17 23.19
N ARG A 83 -0.08 -0.90 22.78
CA ARG A 83 0.88 0.15 23.11
C ARG A 83 0.94 0.46 24.61
N LEU A 84 -0.15 0.24 25.35
CA LEU A 84 -0.24 0.52 26.79
C LEU A 84 0.29 -0.63 27.65
N SER A 85 -0.02 -1.87 27.26
CA SER A 85 0.30 -3.06 28.06
C SER A 85 1.79 -3.41 28.04
N GLY A 86 2.53 -2.96 27.01
CA GLY A 86 3.93 -3.32 26.79
C GLY A 86 4.13 -4.80 26.46
N ARG A 87 3.05 -5.59 26.33
CA ARG A 87 3.09 -6.99 25.94
C ARG A 87 3.20 -7.08 24.42
N LEU A 88 4.07 -7.95 23.94
CA LEU A 88 4.09 -8.30 22.53
C LEU A 88 2.92 -9.26 22.28
N TYR A 89 2.09 -8.94 21.29
CA TYR A 89 1.03 -9.84 20.87
C TYR A 89 1.65 -10.98 20.06
N ASP A 90 1.11 -12.19 20.23
CA ASP A 90 1.54 -13.34 19.46
C ASP A 90 1.19 -13.19 17.95
N PHE A 91 1.77 -14.08 17.16
CA PHE A 91 1.64 -14.07 15.71
C PHE A 91 0.17 -14.08 15.24
N ASP A 92 -0.64 -15.00 15.77
CA ASP A 92 -2.04 -15.14 15.39
C ASP A 92 -2.86 -13.91 15.79
N THR A 93 -2.59 -13.33 16.96
CA THR A 93 -3.28 -12.12 17.42
C THR A 93 -3.02 -10.94 16.50
N VAL A 94 -1.76 -10.71 16.08
CA VAL A 94 -1.42 -9.64 15.13
C VAL A 94 -2.08 -9.87 13.77
N VAL A 95 -2.03 -11.11 13.27
CA VAL A 95 -2.66 -11.50 11.99
C VAL A 95 -4.16 -11.27 12.01
N ASN A 96 -4.83 -11.63 13.11
CA ASN A 96 -6.28 -11.46 13.27
C ASN A 96 -6.68 -9.99 13.37
N ILE A 97 -5.96 -9.17 14.16
CA ILE A 97 -6.24 -7.73 14.29
C ILE A 97 -6.14 -7.03 12.93
N LEU A 98 -5.13 -7.37 12.13
CA LEU A 98 -4.91 -6.80 10.81
C LEU A 98 -5.82 -7.40 9.72
N GLY A 99 -6.65 -8.40 10.07
CA GLY A 99 -7.57 -9.04 9.14
C GLY A 99 -6.87 -9.73 7.97
N ILE A 100 -5.69 -10.33 8.21
CA ILE A 100 -4.90 -10.99 7.17
C ILE A 100 -5.43 -12.43 7.00
N PRO A 101 -5.94 -12.81 5.82
CA PRO A 101 -6.40 -14.18 5.60
C PRO A 101 -5.26 -15.17 5.70
N LYS A 102 -5.47 -16.26 6.45
CA LYS A 102 -4.45 -17.32 6.65
C LYS A 102 -4.01 -17.93 5.33
N GLU A 103 -4.92 -18.03 4.35
CA GLU A 103 -4.59 -18.52 3.01
C GLU A 103 -3.49 -17.67 2.35
N ASP A 104 -3.51 -16.34 2.53
CA ASP A 104 -2.53 -15.44 1.91
C ASP A 104 -1.12 -15.71 2.44
N ILE A 105 -0.98 -15.97 3.75
CA ILE A 105 0.29 -16.36 4.37
C ILE A 105 0.72 -17.75 3.89
N SER A 106 -0.19 -18.73 3.90
CA SER A 106 0.12 -20.10 3.47
C SER A 106 0.50 -20.20 1.99
N SER A 107 0.05 -19.24 1.17
CA SER A 107 0.35 -19.17 -0.27
C SER A 107 1.76 -18.68 -0.60
N LEU A 108 2.47 -18.09 0.37
CA LEU A 108 3.78 -17.47 0.14
C LEU A 108 4.81 -18.46 -0.40
N ARG A 109 4.95 -19.63 0.25
CA ARG A 109 5.91 -20.67 -0.17
C ARG A 109 5.59 -21.23 -1.56
N PRO A 110 4.37 -21.73 -1.85
CA PRO A 110 4.03 -22.23 -3.19
C PRO A 110 4.24 -21.17 -4.29
N TRP A 111 3.95 -19.91 -4.00
CA TRP A 111 4.18 -18.81 -4.95
C TRP A 111 5.67 -18.63 -5.21
N LEU A 112 6.51 -18.60 -4.16
CA LEU A 112 7.96 -18.44 -4.29
C LEU A 112 8.60 -19.59 -5.08
N GLU A 113 8.17 -20.82 -4.82
CA GLU A 113 8.60 -22.01 -5.56
C GLU A 113 8.24 -21.90 -7.05
N SER A 114 7.00 -21.53 -7.36
CA SER A 114 6.49 -21.45 -8.73
C SER A 114 7.04 -20.26 -9.53
N ASN A 115 7.52 -19.20 -8.86
CA ASN A 115 7.99 -17.98 -9.52
C ASN A 115 9.52 -17.81 -9.49
N LYS A 116 10.25 -18.77 -8.93
CA LYS A 116 11.70 -18.68 -8.75
C LYS A 116 12.43 -18.50 -10.08
N GLU A 117 12.20 -19.40 -11.03
CA GLU A 117 12.85 -19.38 -12.35
C GLU A 117 12.51 -18.10 -13.14
N LYS A 118 11.21 -17.77 -13.23
CA LYS A 118 10.73 -16.53 -13.87
C LYS A 118 11.41 -15.28 -13.28
N THR A 119 11.62 -15.24 -11.97
CA THR A 119 12.28 -14.10 -11.30
C THR A 119 13.77 -14.08 -11.60
N GLN A 120 14.44 -15.24 -11.70
CA GLN A 120 15.85 -15.29 -12.12
C GLN A 120 16.03 -14.74 -13.54
N GLU A 121 15.16 -15.12 -14.48
CA GLU A 121 15.18 -14.56 -15.83
C GLU A 121 14.95 -13.05 -15.84
N ALA A 122 14.04 -12.54 -15.00
CA ALA A 122 13.79 -11.11 -14.86
C ALA A 122 15.03 -10.38 -14.32
N VAL A 123 15.74 -10.97 -13.34
CA VAL A 123 17.01 -10.43 -12.83
C VAL A 123 18.08 -10.37 -13.92
N GLU A 124 18.22 -11.43 -14.72
CA GLU A 124 19.17 -11.46 -15.84
C GLU A 124 18.86 -10.38 -16.88
N ARG A 125 17.59 -10.21 -17.25
CA ARG A 125 17.16 -9.13 -18.18
C ARG A 125 17.42 -7.74 -17.60
N LEU A 126 17.11 -7.51 -16.32
CA LEU A 126 17.38 -6.24 -15.65
C LEU A 126 18.87 -5.93 -15.55
N PHE A 127 19.71 -6.93 -15.31
CA PHE A 127 21.16 -6.76 -15.26
C PHE A 127 21.74 -6.27 -16.59
N HIS A 128 21.12 -6.66 -17.70
CA HIS A 128 21.44 -6.21 -19.07
C HIS A 128 20.59 -5.02 -19.53
N SER A 129 19.90 -4.33 -18.61
CA SER A 129 19.12 -3.14 -18.96
C SER A 129 20.02 -1.93 -19.17
N ARG A 130 19.54 -0.97 -19.97
CA ARG A 130 20.26 0.28 -20.24
C ARG A 130 20.52 1.13 -19.00
N GLU A 131 19.67 1.04 -17.98
CA GLU A 131 19.87 1.74 -16.70
C GLU A 131 21.10 1.22 -15.95
N ILE A 132 21.44 -0.06 -16.10
CA ILE A 132 22.61 -0.68 -15.46
C ILE A 132 23.85 -0.57 -16.34
N GLU A 133 23.70 -0.72 -17.66
CA GLU A 133 24.83 -0.58 -18.60
C GLU A 133 25.25 0.89 -18.79
N GLY A 134 24.34 1.84 -18.60
CA GLY A 134 24.61 3.27 -18.63
C GLY A 134 25.01 3.81 -17.26
N TYR A 135 26.09 4.60 -17.19
CA TYR A 135 26.47 5.30 -15.95
C TYR A 135 25.47 6.41 -15.63
N GLU A 136 24.50 6.12 -14.75
CA GLU A 136 23.65 7.14 -14.14
C GLU A 136 24.36 7.75 -12.92
N LEU A 137 24.69 9.04 -13.02
CA LEU A 137 25.33 9.78 -11.94
C LEU A 137 24.29 10.53 -11.09
N PRO A 138 24.49 10.57 -9.76
CA PRO A 138 23.64 11.37 -8.88
C PRO A 138 23.77 12.86 -9.21
N LEU A 139 22.72 13.60 -8.93
CA LEU A 139 22.65 15.04 -9.20
C LEU A 139 23.49 15.80 -8.17
N ALA A 140 24.39 16.67 -8.62
CA ALA A 140 25.17 17.59 -7.77
C ALA A 140 24.28 18.74 -7.20
N SER A 141 23.26 18.35 -6.44
CA SER A 141 22.21 19.23 -5.92
C SER A 141 22.68 20.12 -4.76
N ASP A 142 23.89 19.88 -4.26
CA ASP A 142 24.62 20.71 -3.31
C ASP A 142 25.11 22.02 -3.94
N ILE A 143 25.27 22.07 -5.27
CA ILE A 143 25.65 23.26 -6.02
C ILE A 143 24.37 24.07 -6.36
N PRO A 144 24.19 25.31 -5.87
CA PRO A 144 22.93 26.06 -6.04
C PRO A 144 22.49 26.28 -7.50
N SER A 145 23.43 26.51 -8.41
CA SER A 145 23.13 26.69 -9.84
C SER A 145 22.63 25.39 -10.49
N VAL A 146 23.25 24.26 -10.15
CA VAL A 146 22.84 22.93 -10.63
C VAL A 146 21.48 22.58 -10.06
N ARG A 147 21.28 22.78 -8.75
CA ARG A 147 20.00 22.57 -8.08
C ARG A 147 18.85 23.29 -8.78
N ARG A 148 19.01 24.58 -9.07
CA ARG A 148 17.98 25.36 -9.77
C ARG A 148 17.69 24.81 -11.17
N GLN A 149 18.73 24.47 -11.94
CA GLN A 149 18.57 23.88 -13.26
C GLN A 149 17.81 22.55 -13.21
N VAL A 150 18.14 21.70 -12.24
CA VAL A 150 17.49 20.41 -12.01
C VAL A 150 16.02 20.60 -11.58
N GLU A 151 15.73 21.54 -10.68
CA GLU A 151 14.37 21.85 -10.25
C GLU A 151 13.51 22.35 -11.42
N GLU A 152 14.04 23.25 -12.25
CA GLU A 152 13.37 23.77 -13.46
C GLU A 152 13.14 22.65 -14.50
N PHE A 153 14.16 21.81 -14.74
CA PHE A 153 14.08 20.67 -15.65
C PHE A 153 13.05 19.63 -15.20
N ALA A 154 13.13 19.19 -13.94
CA ALA A 154 12.19 18.25 -13.34
C ALA A 154 10.77 18.81 -13.35
N GLY A 155 10.59 20.07 -12.95
CA GLY A 155 9.30 20.75 -12.92
C GLY A 155 8.61 20.76 -14.29
N ALA A 156 9.35 21.06 -15.36
CA ALA A 156 8.81 21.02 -16.72
C ALA A 156 8.32 19.62 -17.12
N HIS A 157 9.09 18.57 -16.79
CA HIS A 157 8.72 17.19 -17.08
C HIS A 157 7.53 16.71 -16.25
N ILE A 158 7.52 17.00 -14.94
CA ILE A 158 6.40 16.68 -14.04
C ILE A 158 5.11 17.33 -14.55
N GLN A 159 5.14 18.60 -14.91
CA GLN A 159 3.97 19.32 -15.41
C GLN A 159 3.46 18.77 -16.75
N ARG A 160 4.36 18.43 -17.67
CA ARG A 160 4.00 17.75 -18.93
C ARG A 160 3.30 16.42 -18.66
N TYR A 161 3.86 15.60 -17.77
CA TYR A 161 3.29 14.31 -17.39
C TYR A 161 1.93 14.48 -16.72
N HIS A 162 1.83 15.35 -15.72
CA HIS A 162 0.61 15.64 -14.99
C HIS A 162 -0.55 15.98 -15.93
N LYS A 163 -0.33 16.95 -16.83
CA LYS A 163 -1.35 17.40 -17.79
C LYS A 163 -1.72 16.31 -18.79
N THR A 164 -0.73 15.59 -19.32
CA THR A 164 -0.95 14.58 -20.36
C THR A 164 -1.66 13.35 -19.81
N LEU A 165 -1.15 12.80 -18.71
CA LEU A 165 -1.78 11.68 -18.01
C LEU A 165 -3.15 12.07 -17.45
N GLY A 166 -3.30 13.30 -16.94
CA GLY A 166 -4.58 13.75 -16.43
C GLY A 166 -5.68 13.78 -17.51
N LYS A 167 -5.36 14.30 -18.71
CA LYS A 167 -6.29 14.24 -19.85
C LYS A 167 -6.59 12.81 -20.29
N PHE A 168 -5.56 11.95 -20.31
CA PHE A 168 -5.70 10.55 -20.67
C PHE A 168 -6.63 9.80 -19.71
N LEU A 169 -6.39 9.91 -18.40
CA LEU A 169 -7.19 9.25 -17.36
C LEU A 169 -8.64 9.74 -17.35
N GLN A 170 -8.88 11.03 -17.58
CA GLN A 170 -10.24 11.56 -17.72
C GLN A 170 -11.02 10.91 -18.87
N GLY A 171 -10.33 10.54 -19.96
CA GLY A 171 -10.94 9.81 -21.07
C GLY A 171 -11.27 8.35 -20.73
N LEU A 172 -10.54 7.74 -19.78
CA LEU A 172 -10.69 6.34 -19.41
C LEU A 172 -11.71 6.11 -18.29
N THR A 173 -11.81 7.04 -17.35
CA THR A 173 -12.64 6.87 -16.16
C THR A 173 -13.11 8.21 -15.60
N LYS A 174 -14.36 8.26 -15.09
CA LYS A 174 -14.96 9.47 -14.52
C LYS A 174 -14.13 10.02 -13.36
N VAL A 175 -13.57 9.14 -12.54
CA VAL A 175 -12.73 9.54 -11.41
C VAL A 175 -11.39 10.11 -11.83
N GLY A 176 -10.96 9.88 -13.08
CA GLY A 176 -9.76 10.49 -13.65
C GLY A 176 -9.88 12.00 -13.77
N ALA A 177 -11.09 12.56 -13.72
CA ALA A 177 -11.29 14.01 -13.70
C ALA A 177 -10.73 14.69 -12.44
N PHE A 178 -10.72 14.01 -11.29
CA PHE A 178 -10.23 14.54 -10.01
C PHE A 178 -8.71 14.74 -9.99
N ILE A 179 -7.98 14.23 -10.99
CA ILE A 179 -6.53 14.48 -11.10
C ILE A 179 -6.21 15.97 -11.26
N ARG A 180 -7.18 16.76 -11.76
CA ARG A 180 -7.07 18.21 -11.92
C ARG A 180 -7.18 18.97 -10.59
N ASP A 181 -7.66 18.31 -9.55
CA ASP A 181 -7.76 18.88 -8.20
C ASP A 181 -6.47 18.66 -7.39
N ILE A 182 -5.44 18.11 -8.04
CA ILE A 182 -4.13 17.78 -7.47
C ILE A 182 -3.07 18.54 -8.26
N ASP A 183 -2.21 19.29 -7.58
CA ASP A 183 -1.05 19.92 -8.21
C ASP A 183 0.17 18.99 -8.14
N ALA A 184 0.87 18.76 -9.24
CA ALA A 184 2.12 18.00 -9.23
C ALA A 184 3.33 18.93 -9.15
N VAL A 185 4.13 18.77 -8.10
CA VAL A 185 5.27 19.66 -7.80
C VAL A 185 6.56 18.85 -7.56
N PRO A 186 7.73 19.36 -7.95
CA PRO A 186 8.99 18.71 -7.60
C PRO A 186 9.28 18.82 -6.09
N THR A 187 9.95 17.82 -5.54
CA THR A 187 10.51 17.85 -4.17
C THR A 187 11.95 17.33 -4.17
N THR A 188 12.77 17.86 -3.25
CA THR A 188 14.15 17.38 -3.03
C THR A 188 14.22 16.24 -2.00
N GLN A 189 13.09 15.81 -1.45
CA GLN A 189 13.04 14.61 -0.61
C GLN A 189 13.27 13.36 -1.45
N ASP A 190 13.89 12.34 -0.85
CA ASP A 190 14.21 11.09 -1.56
C ASP A 190 12.96 10.36 -2.04
N ARG A 191 11.88 10.39 -1.24
CA ARG A 191 10.61 9.73 -1.54
C ARG A 191 9.57 10.74 -2.06
N SER A 192 8.85 10.36 -3.10
CA SER A 192 7.63 11.04 -3.54
C SER A 192 6.49 10.78 -2.57
N TYR A 193 5.55 11.73 -2.45
CA TYR A 193 4.40 11.60 -1.56
C TYR A 193 3.26 12.50 -2.01
N PHE A 194 2.04 12.16 -1.61
CA PHE A 194 0.91 13.08 -1.68
C PHE A 194 0.76 13.88 -0.37
N HIS A 195 0.66 15.20 -0.47
CA HIS A 195 0.47 16.10 0.66
C HIS A 195 -1.00 16.50 0.84
N PRO A 196 -1.73 15.95 1.82
CA PRO A 196 -3.19 16.02 1.84
C PRO A 196 -3.78 17.38 2.26
N LEU A 197 -2.96 18.28 2.81
CA LEU A 197 -3.41 19.64 3.20
C LEU A 197 -3.36 20.63 2.03
N THR A 198 -2.44 20.41 1.09
CA THR A 198 -2.23 21.28 -0.07
C THR A 198 -2.71 20.65 -1.37
N ASN A 199 -3.14 19.38 -1.32
CA ASN A 199 -3.44 18.56 -2.49
C ASN A 199 -2.28 18.50 -3.50
N ASN A 200 -1.03 18.46 -3.00
CA ASN A 200 0.13 18.40 -3.86
C ASN A 200 0.65 16.97 -3.99
N LEU A 201 0.79 16.47 -5.20
CA LEU A 201 1.63 15.32 -5.51
C LEU A 201 3.09 15.79 -5.60
N ALA A 202 3.85 15.59 -4.54
CA ALA A 202 5.27 15.92 -4.47
C ALA A 202 6.11 14.80 -5.10
N VAL A 203 6.71 15.07 -6.25
CA VAL A 203 7.50 14.09 -7.02
C VAL A 203 8.99 14.29 -6.74
N SER A 204 9.64 13.25 -6.22
CA SER A 204 11.07 13.24 -5.86
C SER A 204 11.96 13.47 -7.08
N ILE A 205 12.70 14.57 -7.06
CA ILE A 205 13.76 14.85 -8.04
C ILE A 205 14.82 13.74 -8.02
N PRO A 206 15.39 13.33 -6.87
CA PRO A 206 16.37 12.24 -6.85
C PRO A 206 15.86 10.93 -7.47
N ALA A 207 14.57 10.63 -7.32
CA ALA A 207 13.97 9.43 -7.89
C ALA A 207 13.88 9.49 -9.42
N ILE A 208 13.48 10.64 -9.98
CA ILE A 208 13.16 10.73 -11.41
C ILE A 208 14.25 11.36 -12.27
N CYS A 209 15.21 12.09 -11.69
CA CYS A 209 16.25 12.79 -12.43
C CYS A 209 17.63 12.14 -12.20
N PHE A 210 18.46 12.18 -13.23
CA PHE A 210 19.86 11.79 -13.16
C PHE A 210 20.71 12.58 -14.15
N SER A 211 22.02 12.53 -13.97
CA SER A 211 22.99 13.07 -14.92
C SER A 211 23.81 11.97 -15.58
N LYS A 212 24.31 12.22 -16.78
CA LYS A 212 25.33 11.38 -17.43
C LYS A 212 26.73 12.01 -17.29
N GLU A 213 27.77 11.27 -17.64
CA GLU A 213 29.17 11.72 -17.56
C GLU A 213 29.41 13.06 -18.26
N GLU A 214 28.72 13.32 -19.38
CA GLU A 214 28.79 14.60 -20.10
C GLU A 214 28.07 15.77 -19.41
N GLY A 215 27.48 15.55 -18.23
CA GLY A 215 26.76 16.56 -17.45
C GLY A 215 25.35 16.88 -17.94
N THR A 216 24.81 16.10 -18.87
CA THR A 216 23.43 16.28 -19.36
C THR A 216 22.42 15.70 -18.38
N LEU A 217 21.28 16.37 -18.20
CA LEU A 217 20.18 15.94 -17.33
C LEU A 217 19.19 15.05 -18.09
N HIS A 218 18.74 13.99 -17.44
CA HIS A 218 17.80 13.01 -17.99
C HIS A 218 16.70 12.67 -16.98
N ILE A 219 15.59 12.15 -17.50
CA ILE A 219 14.44 11.68 -16.71
C ILE A 219 14.31 10.16 -16.82
N ARG A 220 14.11 9.51 -15.68
CA ARG A 220 13.64 8.13 -15.57
C ARG A 220 12.13 8.10 -15.82
N ASP A 221 11.74 8.05 -17.09
CA ASP A 221 10.32 8.07 -17.46
C ASP A 221 9.55 6.87 -16.89
N LYS A 222 10.20 5.72 -16.72
CA LYS A 222 9.67 4.53 -16.03
C LYS A 222 9.20 4.89 -14.62
N GLU A 223 10.09 5.50 -13.82
CA GLU A 223 9.81 5.91 -12.45
C GLU A 223 8.73 6.97 -12.38
N LEU A 224 8.73 7.91 -13.32
CA LEU A 224 7.69 8.95 -13.35
C LEU A 224 6.30 8.35 -13.61
N ILE A 225 6.15 7.42 -14.57
CA ILE A 225 4.89 6.69 -14.81
C ILE A 225 4.47 5.93 -13.55
N ARG A 226 5.41 5.18 -12.96
CA ARG A 226 5.18 4.37 -11.75
C ARG A 226 4.64 5.23 -10.61
N LEU A 227 5.28 6.37 -10.35
CA LEU A 227 4.87 7.33 -9.32
C LEU A 227 3.49 7.94 -9.57
N TYR A 228 3.15 8.24 -10.84
CA TYR A 228 1.80 8.73 -11.16
C TYR A 228 0.72 7.68 -10.93
N GLY A 229 0.99 6.40 -11.19
CA GLY A 229 0.07 5.31 -10.86
C GLY A 229 -0.04 5.10 -9.35
N HIS A 230 1.08 5.02 -8.65
CA HIS A 230 1.13 4.72 -7.22
C HIS A 230 0.66 5.90 -6.34
N GLU A 231 1.38 7.02 -6.38
CA GLU A 231 1.10 8.18 -5.54
C GLU A 231 -0.03 9.04 -6.13
N GLY A 232 -0.06 9.21 -7.45
CA GLY A 232 -1.05 10.04 -8.12
C GLY A 232 -2.45 9.41 -8.15
N MET A 233 -2.58 8.19 -8.67
CA MET A 233 -3.88 7.52 -8.69
C MET A 233 -4.17 6.80 -7.39
N GLY A 234 -3.25 5.96 -6.91
CA GLY A 234 -3.44 5.14 -5.71
C GLY A 234 -3.78 5.94 -4.45
N HIS A 235 -2.92 6.90 -4.10
CA HIS A 235 -3.05 7.67 -2.86
C HIS A 235 -3.79 8.99 -3.05
N ALA A 236 -3.39 9.82 -4.01
CA ALA A 236 -3.94 11.17 -4.15
C ALA A 236 -5.39 11.18 -4.63
N LEU A 237 -5.74 10.44 -5.69
CA LEU A 237 -7.15 10.34 -6.10
C LEU A 237 -8.00 9.66 -5.04
N ASN A 238 -7.50 8.59 -4.39
CA ASN A 238 -8.24 7.95 -3.31
C ASN A 238 -8.56 8.94 -2.19
N PHE A 239 -7.60 9.77 -1.77
CA PHE A 239 -7.82 10.79 -0.76
C PHE A 239 -8.84 11.85 -1.19
N VAL A 240 -8.65 12.45 -2.38
CA VAL A 240 -9.53 13.52 -2.89
C VAL A 240 -10.97 13.02 -3.01
N ILE A 241 -11.16 11.85 -3.61
CA ILE A 241 -12.48 11.24 -3.81
C ILE A 241 -13.10 10.87 -2.45
N THR A 242 -12.31 10.30 -1.53
CA THR A 242 -12.80 9.93 -0.19
C THR A 242 -13.37 11.15 0.55
N ARG A 243 -12.71 12.31 0.49
CA ARG A 243 -13.16 13.53 1.19
C ARG A 243 -14.37 14.19 0.55
N LEU A 244 -14.51 14.14 -0.76
CA LEU A 244 -15.61 14.80 -1.49
C LEU A 244 -16.94 14.03 -1.46
N ASN A 245 -16.96 12.81 -0.93
CA ASN A 245 -18.09 11.88 -1.08
C ASN A 245 -18.96 11.68 0.17
N GLY A 246 -18.84 12.54 1.18
CA GLY A 246 -19.70 12.53 2.37
C GLY A 246 -19.68 11.21 3.15
N LEU A 247 -18.53 10.51 3.15
CA LEU A 247 -18.37 9.26 3.87
C LEU A 247 -18.33 9.49 5.39
N PRO A 248 -18.79 8.53 6.20
CA PRO A 248 -18.61 8.55 7.65
C PRO A 248 -17.14 8.77 8.06
N TYR A 249 -16.90 9.47 9.17
CA TYR A 249 -15.56 9.87 9.61
C TYR A 249 -14.56 8.71 9.61
N PHE A 250 -14.95 7.53 10.12
CA PHE A 250 -14.06 6.36 10.22
C PHE A 250 -13.57 5.81 8.87
N LEU A 251 -14.28 6.06 7.76
CA LEU A 251 -13.86 5.70 6.40
C LEU A 251 -13.00 6.77 5.72
N THR A 252 -12.77 7.90 6.40
CA THR A 252 -11.97 9.03 5.89
C THR A 252 -10.67 9.23 6.67
N GLN A 253 -10.46 8.46 7.73
CA GLN A 253 -9.27 8.54 8.56
C GLN A 253 -8.32 7.38 8.27
N ASP A 254 -7.03 7.68 8.18
CA ASP A 254 -5.98 6.70 8.06
C ASP A 254 -5.90 5.80 9.31
N SER A 255 -5.47 4.56 9.13
CA SER A 255 -5.19 3.61 10.20
C SER A 255 -4.31 2.48 9.73
N ALA A 256 -3.55 1.91 10.66
CA ALA A 256 -2.79 0.69 10.46
C ALA A 256 -3.66 -0.45 9.86
N LEU A 257 -4.95 -0.48 10.16
CA LEU A 257 -5.91 -1.48 9.68
C LEU A 257 -6.28 -1.33 8.20
N THR A 258 -6.08 -0.15 7.61
CA THR A 258 -6.45 0.15 6.20
C THR A 258 -5.24 0.31 5.30
N VAL A 259 -4.03 0.41 5.86
CA VAL A 259 -2.78 0.60 5.10
C VAL A 259 -2.58 -0.48 4.04
N SER A 260 -2.84 -1.76 4.37
CA SER A 260 -2.69 -2.85 3.41
C SER A 260 -3.59 -2.70 2.18
N THR A 261 -4.84 -2.28 2.39
CA THR A 261 -5.77 -1.97 1.30
C THR A 261 -5.28 -0.77 0.48
N ALA A 262 -4.91 0.33 1.14
CA ALA A 262 -4.46 1.54 0.46
C ALA A 262 -3.22 1.28 -0.42
N GLU A 263 -2.21 0.60 0.13
CA GLU A 263 -1.01 0.20 -0.63
C GLU A 263 -1.34 -0.80 -1.73
N SER A 264 -2.26 -1.75 -1.50
CA SER A 264 -2.70 -2.69 -2.55
C SER A 264 -3.41 -1.97 -3.70
N VAL A 265 -4.18 -0.92 -3.42
CA VAL A 265 -4.83 -0.06 -4.44
C VAL A 265 -3.77 0.73 -5.20
N ALA A 266 -2.78 1.30 -4.52
CA ALA A 266 -1.70 2.02 -5.17
C ALA A 266 -0.86 1.14 -6.10
N GLN A 267 -0.47 -0.05 -5.64
CA GLN A 267 0.22 -1.06 -6.46
C GLN A 267 -0.61 -1.50 -7.67
N PHE A 268 -1.93 -1.59 -7.54
CA PHE A 268 -2.80 -1.88 -8.68
C PHE A 268 -2.74 -0.78 -9.73
N TYR A 269 -2.84 0.49 -9.34
CA TYR A 269 -2.82 1.61 -10.30
C TYR A 269 -1.44 1.90 -10.90
N GLU A 270 -0.37 1.61 -10.16
CA GLU A 270 0.99 1.55 -10.68
C GLU A 270 1.08 0.68 -11.95
N ASN A 271 0.52 -0.54 -11.86
CA ASN A 271 0.51 -1.49 -12.95
C ASN A 271 -0.48 -1.15 -14.06
N VAL A 272 -1.69 -0.74 -13.69
CA VAL A 272 -2.76 -0.41 -14.64
C VAL A 272 -2.38 0.76 -15.53
N LEU A 273 -1.76 1.81 -14.98
CA LEU A 273 -1.37 2.97 -15.77
C LEU A 273 -0.40 2.59 -16.91
N LEU A 274 0.54 1.69 -16.63
CA LEU A 274 1.47 1.19 -17.64
C LEU A 274 0.75 0.34 -18.71
N GLU A 275 -0.19 -0.52 -18.31
CA GLU A 275 -1.03 -1.31 -19.25
C GLU A 275 -1.92 -0.42 -20.14
N ASP A 276 -2.44 0.67 -19.58
CA ASP A 276 -3.23 1.63 -20.34
C ASP A 276 -2.39 2.40 -21.35
N LEU A 277 -1.20 2.86 -20.93
CA LEU A 277 -0.27 3.55 -21.82
C LEU A 277 0.16 2.66 -22.98
N LYS A 278 0.35 1.35 -22.77
CA LYS A 278 0.65 0.39 -23.84
C LYS A 278 -0.37 0.40 -24.97
N LYS A 279 -1.64 0.71 -24.66
CA LYS A 279 -2.75 0.77 -25.63
C LYS A 279 -2.89 2.15 -26.28
N SER A 280 -2.15 3.17 -25.85
CA SER A 280 -2.30 4.55 -26.31
C SER A 280 -1.01 5.15 -26.87
N ARG A 281 -0.72 4.83 -28.13
CA ARG A 281 0.43 5.40 -28.87
C ARG A 281 0.40 6.93 -28.93
N GLU A 282 -0.79 7.53 -29.03
CA GLU A 282 -0.95 8.99 -28.99
C GLU A 282 -0.45 9.59 -27.68
N THR A 283 -0.82 9.00 -26.54
CA THR A 283 -0.39 9.46 -25.22
C THR A 283 1.11 9.25 -25.04
N GLN A 284 1.65 8.11 -25.48
CA GLN A 284 3.10 7.88 -25.48
C GLN A 284 3.86 8.95 -26.29
N LYS A 285 3.33 9.36 -27.44
CA LYS A 285 3.90 10.43 -28.27
C LYS A 285 3.85 11.78 -27.56
N ALA A 286 2.72 12.12 -26.94
CA ALA A 286 2.56 13.36 -26.17
C ALA A 286 3.49 13.45 -24.95
N LEU A 287 3.80 12.31 -24.32
CA LEU A 287 4.79 12.20 -23.25
C LEU A 287 6.24 12.24 -23.77
N GLY A 288 6.46 12.03 -25.07
CA GLY A 288 7.78 11.95 -25.68
C GLY A 288 8.50 10.62 -25.49
N ILE A 289 7.76 9.54 -25.19
CA ILE A 289 8.33 8.21 -24.84
C ILE A 289 8.00 7.11 -25.85
N GLU A 290 7.20 7.38 -26.88
CA GLU A 290 6.78 6.40 -27.90
C GLU A 290 7.93 5.53 -28.42
N HIS A 291 9.07 6.16 -28.74
CA HIS A 291 10.25 5.50 -29.31
C HIS A 291 10.96 4.54 -28.35
N LYS A 292 10.69 4.63 -27.04
CA LYS A 292 11.33 3.82 -25.99
C LYS A 292 10.34 3.13 -25.05
N PHE A 293 9.04 3.22 -25.34
CA PHE A 293 8.01 2.69 -24.44
C PHE A 293 8.08 1.16 -24.29
N ALA A 294 8.43 0.43 -25.35
CA ALA A 294 8.57 -1.02 -25.29
C ALA A 294 9.65 -1.45 -24.28
N GLU A 295 10.77 -0.74 -24.24
CA GLU A 295 11.86 -0.97 -23.28
C GLU A 295 11.38 -0.64 -21.86
N ILE A 296 10.80 0.54 -21.65
CA ILE A 296 10.21 0.95 -20.35
C ILE A 296 9.21 -0.09 -19.84
N TYR A 297 8.35 -0.59 -20.73
CA TYR A 297 7.31 -1.58 -20.39
C TYR A 297 7.92 -2.90 -19.93
N GLN A 298 8.89 -3.44 -20.70
CA GLN A 298 9.54 -4.70 -20.36
C GLN A 298 10.30 -4.58 -19.04
N GLU A 299 11.06 -3.50 -18.88
CA GLU A 299 11.83 -3.24 -17.67
C GLU A 299 10.94 -3.10 -16.44
N ALA A 300 9.83 -2.39 -16.56
CA ALA A 300 8.86 -2.26 -15.48
C ALA A 300 8.24 -3.62 -15.09
N LYS A 301 7.97 -4.51 -16.07
CA LYS A 301 7.44 -5.86 -15.80
C LYS A 301 8.46 -6.75 -15.10
N ASP A 302 9.72 -6.67 -15.48
CA ASP A 302 10.80 -7.41 -14.83
C ASP A 302 11.06 -6.88 -13.42
N ALA A 303 11.03 -5.56 -13.22
CA ALA A 303 11.14 -4.93 -11.91
C ALA A 303 9.95 -5.28 -10.98
N GLU A 304 8.72 -5.28 -11.51
CA GLU A 304 7.51 -5.71 -10.80
C GLU A 304 7.66 -7.15 -10.27
N GLN A 305 8.12 -8.08 -11.13
CA GLN A 305 8.35 -9.47 -10.75
C GLN A 305 9.40 -9.59 -9.63
N LEU A 306 10.51 -8.84 -9.73
CA LEU A 306 11.58 -8.85 -8.75
C LEU A 306 11.12 -8.27 -7.40
N GLU A 307 10.42 -7.14 -7.39
CA GLU A 307 9.94 -6.49 -6.17
C GLU A 307 8.86 -7.34 -5.47
N GLU A 308 7.92 -7.93 -6.22
CA GLU A 308 6.94 -8.86 -5.64
C GLU A 308 7.62 -10.10 -5.04
N TYR A 309 8.66 -10.62 -5.69
CA TYR A 309 9.46 -11.71 -5.13
C TYR A 309 10.17 -11.29 -3.83
N LYS A 310 10.88 -10.14 -3.81
CA LYS A 310 11.55 -9.61 -2.62
C LYS A 310 10.57 -9.41 -1.45
N LYS A 311 9.40 -8.85 -1.74
CA LYS A 311 8.33 -8.66 -0.76
C LYS A 311 7.84 -10.00 -0.19
N ARG A 312 7.56 -10.98 -1.05
CA ARG A 312 7.06 -12.30 -0.62
C ARG A 312 8.09 -13.14 0.12
N ILE A 313 9.38 -13.09 -0.25
CA ILE A 313 10.42 -13.83 0.48
C ILE A 313 10.64 -13.21 1.87
N PHE A 314 10.56 -11.88 1.99
CA PHE A 314 10.60 -11.19 3.29
C PHE A 314 9.42 -11.61 4.18
N GLN A 315 8.20 -11.56 3.64
CA GLN A 315 6.98 -12.00 4.33
C GLN A 315 7.03 -13.49 4.72
N TYR A 316 7.51 -14.35 3.82
CA TYR A 316 7.68 -15.76 4.13
C TYR A 316 8.68 -15.95 5.26
N GLY A 317 9.79 -15.21 5.25
CA GLY A 317 10.76 -15.22 6.34
C GLY A 317 10.16 -14.80 7.67
N ILE A 318 9.29 -13.78 7.70
CA ILE A 318 8.54 -13.41 8.92
C ILE A 318 7.66 -14.56 9.39
N SER A 319 6.91 -15.20 8.47
CA SER A 319 6.04 -16.33 8.82
C SER A 319 6.81 -17.52 9.41
N VAL A 320 7.96 -17.86 8.83
CA VAL A 320 8.83 -18.95 9.31
C VAL A 320 9.50 -18.60 10.65
N LEU A 321 9.96 -17.35 10.81
CA LEU A 321 10.58 -16.89 12.06
C LEU A 321 9.55 -16.86 13.20
N GLY A 322 8.33 -16.38 12.92
CA GLY A 322 7.24 -16.27 13.88
C GLY A 322 6.53 -17.59 14.22
N ASP A 323 6.71 -18.65 13.43
CA ASP A 323 6.09 -19.95 13.70
C ASP A 323 6.73 -20.63 14.92
N LYS A 324 5.95 -20.70 16.01
CA LYS A 324 6.33 -21.36 17.26
C LYS A 324 6.28 -22.89 17.16
N ASN A 325 5.52 -23.45 16.22
CA ASN A 325 5.44 -24.90 16.04
C ASN A 325 6.76 -25.50 15.54
N LEU A 326 7.66 -24.68 15.01
CA LEU A 326 9.00 -25.09 14.58
C LEU A 326 10.00 -25.23 15.73
N GLY A 327 9.64 -24.80 16.95
CA GLY A 327 10.47 -24.89 18.16
C GLY A 327 10.94 -23.52 18.68
N GLU A 328 11.72 -23.54 19.75
CA GLU A 328 12.22 -22.33 20.42
C GLU A 328 13.18 -21.52 19.53
N PRO A 329 12.97 -20.20 19.34
CA PRO A 329 13.85 -19.36 18.52
C PRO A 329 15.30 -19.29 18.99
N SER A 330 15.57 -19.55 20.28
CA SER A 330 16.91 -19.58 20.86
C SER A 330 17.70 -20.86 20.57
N ASP A 331 17.06 -21.94 20.12
CA ASP A 331 17.73 -23.19 19.78
C ASP A 331 18.44 -23.07 18.42
N PRO A 332 19.77 -23.24 18.35
CA PRO A 332 20.51 -23.20 17.08
C PRO A 332 20.02 -24.21 16.04
N SER A 333 19.52 -25.38 16.47
CA SER A 333 18.99 -26.41 15.57
C SER A 333 17.67 -26.00 14.93
N VAL A 334 16.83 -25.26 15.67
CA VAL A 334 15.57 -24.67 15.18
C VAL A 334 15.87 -23.53 14.21
N LEU A 335 16.79 -22.62 14.56
CA LEU A 335 17.20 -21.53 13.68
C LEU A 335 17.77 -22.05 12.35
N LYS A 336 18.58 -23.11 12.41
CA LYS A 336 19.09 -23.77 11.20
C LYS A 336 17.95 -24.32 10.33
N ARG A 337 16.99 -25.02 10.94
CA ARG A 337 15.81 -25.55 10.21
C ARG A 337 14.99 -24.44 9.55
N LYS A 338 14.74 -23.35 10.28
CA LYS A 338 14.06 -22.15 9.76
C LYS A 338 14.84 -21.54 8.59
N ALA A 339 16.17 -21.46 8.69
CA ALA A 339 17.03 -20.98 7.62
C ALA A 339 16.96 -21.87 6.37
N ASP A 340 17.06 -23.19 6.54
CA ASP A 340 17.01 -24.15 5.44
C ASP A 340 15.68 -24.03 4.66
N MET A 341 14.54 -23.90 5.35
CA MET A 341 13.23 -23.67 4.72
C MET A 341 13.17 -22.39 3.87
N MET A 342 13.85 -21.32 4.29
CA MET A 342 13.93 -20.08 3.52
C MET A 342 14.93 -20.20 2.35
N TYR A 343 16.05 -20.90 2.54
CA TYR A 343 17.06 -21.12 1.50
C TYR A 343 16.57 -21.97 0.34
N GLU A 344 15.64 -22.89 0.57
CA GLU A 344 15.00 -23.71 -0.48
C GLU A 344 14.35 -22.83 -1.55
N VAL A 345 13.63 -21.80 -1.12
CA VAL A 345 12.83 -20.94 -2.01
C VAL A 345 13.57 -19.68 -2.46
N ALA A 346 14.65 -19.29 -1.77
CA ALA A 346 15.42 -18.08 -2.07
C ALA A 346 16.24 -18.17 -3.37
N ILE A 347 16.26 -17.07 -4.13
CA ILE A 347 17.19 -16.82 -5.25
C ILE A 347 18.55 -16.40 -4.69
N ASP A 348 18.57 -15.43 -3.79
CA ASP A 348 19.77 -15.01 -3.06
C ASP A 348 19.72 -15.45 -1.59
N LYS A 349 20.57 -16.42 -1.24
CA LYS A 349 20.69 -16.92 0.12
C LYS A 349 21.29 -15.89 1.08
N ARG A 350 22.07 -14.92 0.59
CA ARG A 350 22.68 -13.88 1.45
C ARG A 350 21.60 -12.96 2.02
N GLY A 351 20.59 -12.62 1.22
CA GLY A 351 19.41 -11.87 1.69
C GLY A 351 18.69 -12.57 2.85
N VAL A 352 18.44 -13.88 2.74
CA VAL A 352 17.86 -14.70 3.82
C VAL A 352 18.75 -14.72 5.06
N GLN A 353 20.06 -14.90 4.89
CA GLN A 353 20.99 -14.88 6.01
C GLN A 353 20.95 -13.53 6.73
N SER A 354 20.93 -12.43 5.99
CA SER A 354 20.82 -11.07 6.55
C SER A 354 19.52 -10.89 7.34
N LEU A 355 18.39 -11.33 6.78
CA LEU A 355 17.08 -11.29 7.45
C LEU A 355 17.11 -12.02 8.80
N ILE A 356 17.68 -13.23 8.85
CA ILE A 356 17.79 -14.01 10.09
C ILE A 356 18.67 -13.27 11.10
N GLN A 357 19.84 -12.78 10.68
CA GLN A 357 20.78 -12.12 11.58
C GLN A 357 20.22 -10.81 12.16
N GLN A 358 19.51 -10.02 11.35
CA GLN A 358 18.87 -8.79 11.79
C GLN A 358 17.75 -9.04 12.81
N ASN A 359 17.10 -10.21 12.76
CA ASN A 359 15.92 -10.51 13.57
C ASN A 359 16.16 -11.55 14.68
N ARG A 360 17.39 -12.04 14.86
CA ARG A 360 17.72 -13.09 15.85
C ARG A 360 17.44 -12.69 17.31
N TYR A 361 17.33 -11.39 17.60
CA TYR A 361 17.01 -10.86 18.92
C TYR A 361 15.65 -10.18 19.00
N ASN A 362 14.83 -10.28 17.94
CA ASN A 362 13.51 -9.64 17.88
C ASN A 362 12.41 -10.53 18.49
N PHE A 363 12.75 -11.29 19.54
CA PHE A 363 11.82 -12.16 20.24
C PHE A 363 11.68 -11.74 21.70
N ASP A 364 10.48 -11.83 22.27
CA ASP A 364 10.29 -11.67 23.72
C ASP A 364 10.64 -12.94 24.50
N SER A 365 10.48 -12.88 25.82
CA SER A 365 10.70 -14.01 26.73
C SER A 365 9.75 -15.19 26.52
N GLU A 366 8.64 -15.01 25.79
CA GLU A 366 7.67 -16.04 25.44
C GLU A 366 7.88 -16.58 24.00
N GLY A 367 8.95 -16.15 23.34
CA GLY A 367 9.28 -16.52 21.97
C GLY A 367 8.37 -15.89 20.91
N ASN A 368 7.62 -14.82 21.23
CA ASN A 368 6.87 -14.05 20.23
C ASN A 368 7.83 -13.16 19.44
N LEU A 369 7.72 -13.24 18.11
CA LEU A 369 8.41 -12.31 17.23
C LEU A 369 7.84 -10.89 17.42
N ASN A 370 8.69 -9.88 17.26
CA ASN A 370 8.33 -8.48 17.35
C ASN A 370 7.02 -8.18 16.56
N PRO A 371 5.96 -7.66 17.20
CA PRO A 371 4.67 -7.42 16.57
C PRO A 371 4.71 -6.41 15.43
N GLN A 372 5.61 -5.43 15.47
CA GLN A 372 5.78 -4.49 14.36
C GLN A 372 6.28 -5.23 13.11
N LEU A 373 7.22 -6.16 13.29
CA LEU A 373 7.70 -7.03 12.20
C LEU A 373 6.60 -7.98 11.72
N VAL A 374 5.88 -8.66 12.62
CA VAL A 374 4.73 -9.51 12.23
C VAL A 374 3.68 -8.69 11.48
N GLY A 375 3.48 -7.43 11.89
CA GLY A 375 2.54 -6.51 11.26
C GLY A 375 2.83 -6.20 9.80
N GLU A 376 4.05 -6.42 9.30
CA GLU A 376 4.39 -6.29 7.88
C GLU A 376 3.73 -7.37 7.01
N LEU A 377 3.25 -8.46 7.61
CA LEU A 377 2.41 -9.44 6.92
C LEU A 377 1.10 -8.86 6.41
N ARG A 378 0.67 -7.67 6.87
CA ARG A 378 -0.51 -6.97 6.32
C ARG A 378 -0.44 -6.81 4.81
N TYR A 379 0.76 -6.68 4.26
CA TYR A 379 0.98 -6.55 2.83
C TYR A 379 0.95 -7.89 2.06
N CYS A 380 0.74 -9.02 2.76
CA CYS A 380 0.39 -10.30 2.11
C CYS A 380 -1.07 -10.30 1.67
N ALA A 381 -1.93 -9.53 2.37
CA ALA A 381 -3.34 -9.47 2.05
C ALA A 381 -3.52 -9.00 0.60
N ARG A 382 -4.40 -9.67 -0.13
CA ARG A 382 -4.70 -9.36 -1.55
C ARG A 382 -6.12 -8.81 -1.75
N PRO A 383 -6.52 -7.71 -1.08
CA PRO A 383 -7.90 -7.23 -1.12
C PRO A 383 -8.33 -6.80 -2.53
N VAL A 384 -7.46 -6.15 -3.31
CA VAL A 384 -7.78 -5.73 -4.69
C VAL A 384 -8.07 -6.93 -5.60
N TYR A 385 -7.26 -7.99 -5.52
CA TYR A 385 -7.46 -9.19 -6.32
C TYR A 385 -8.80 -9.85 -6.01
N ARG A 386 -9.12 -10.05 -4.72
CA ARG A 386 -10.43 -10.61 -4.30
C ARG A 386 -11.59 -9.72 -4.72
N ALA A 387 -11.46 -8.40 -4.59
CA ALA A 387 -12.48 -7.46 -5.02
C ALA A 387 -12.73 -7.52 -6.54
N LEU A 388 -11.69 -7.67 -7.35
CA LEU A 388 -11.81 -7.90 -8.79
C LEU A 388 -12.52 -9.24 -9.10
N GLU A 389 -12.27 -10.30 -8.33
CA GLU A 389 -12.99 -11.57 -8.47
C GLU A 389 -14.50 -11.41 -8.17
N GLU A 390 -14.87 -10.67 -7.12
CA GLU A 390 -16.28 -10.41 -6.81
C GLU A 390 -16.98 -9.63 -7.94
N PHE A 391 -16.31 -8.62 -8.50
CA PHE A 391 -16.81 -7.91 -9.67
C PHE A 391 -16.96 -8.83 -10.89
N ALA A 392 -15.96 -9.66 -11.18
CA ALA A 392 -15.96 -10.60 -12.31
C ALA A 392 -17.09 -11.64 -12.20
N ARG A 393 -17.38 -12.15 -10.99
CA ARG A 393 -18.51 -13.06 -10.72
C ARG A 393 -19.87 -12.47 -11.09
N LYS A 394 -19.98 -11.14 -11.13
CA LYS A 394 -21.19 -10.41 -11.55
C LYS A 394 -21.09 -9.84 -12.96
N GLY A 395 -20.08 -10.23 -13.75
CA GLY A 395 -19.88 -9.79 -15.12
C GLY A 395 -19.31 -8.37 -15.25
N VAL A 396 -18.75 -7.81 -14.17
CA VAL A 396 -18.08 -6.50 -14.19
C VAL A 396 -16.58 -6.71 -14.30
N ASN A 397 -16.04 -6.63 -15.51
CA ASN A 397 -14.60 -6.78 -15.73
C ASN A 397 -13.89 -5.42 -15.75
N TYR A 398 -12.58 -5.41 -15.51
CA TYR A 398 -11.76 -4.19 -15.66
C TYR A 398 -11.46 -3.90 -17.14
N ASP A 399 -12.51 -3.58 -17.89
CA ASP A 399 -12.50 -3.19 -19.29
C ASP A 399 -13.23 -1.84 -19.48
N GLU A 400 -13.40 -1.36 -20.72
CA GLU A 400 -14.03 -0.08 -21.01
C GLU A 400 -15.41 0.11 -20.36
N GLN A 401 -16.18 -0.98 -20.15
CA GLN A 401 -17.53 -0.92 -19.61
C GLN A 401 -17.54 -1.01 -18.07
N GLY A 402 -16.71 -1.87 -17.48
CA GLY A 402 -16.70 -2.08 -16.03
C GLY A 402 -15.74 -1.17 -15.26
N ARG A 403 -14.71 -0.61 -15.91
CA ARG A 403 -13.67 0.22 -15.27
C ARG A 403 -14.20 1.36 -14.43
N ASN A 404 -15.17 2.13 -14.94
CA ASN A 404 -15.75 3.25 -14.19
C ASN A 404 -16.34 2.83 -12.83
N THR A 405 -16.98 1.66 -12.77
CA THR A 405 -17.56 1.14 -11.53
C THR A 405 -16.47 0.71 -10.56
N ILE A 406 -15.46 0.00 -11.08
CA ILE A 406 -14.36 -0.53 -10.27
C ILE A 406 -13.51 0.63 -9.73
N ASP A 407 -13.10 1.58 -10.57
CA ASP A 407 -12.29 2.72 -10.15
C ASP A 407 -13.02 3.59 -9.12
N ALA A 408 -14.31 3.87 -9.33
CA ALA A 408 -15.12 4.62 -8.35
C ALA A 408 -15.31 3.88 -7.02
N THR A 409 -15.13 2.56 -7.01
CA THR A 409 -15.20 1.74 -5.81
C THR A 409 -13.84 1.67 -5.11
N PHE A 410 -12.76 1.42 -5.85
CA PHE A 410 -11.41 1.25 -5.32
C PHE A 410 -10.82 2.55 -4.78
N LEU A 411 -11.12 3.67 -5.43
CA LEU A 411 -10.62 4.99 -5.05
C LEU A 411 -11.53 5.71 -4.04
N ARG A 412 -12.43 5.01 -3.35
CA ARG A 412 -13.38 5.64 -2.42
C ARG A 412 -13.41 4.95 -1.07
N GLY A 413 -13.02 5.68 -0.05
CA GLY A 413 -13.02 5.25 1.34
C GLY A 413 -11.78 4.46 1.73
N LEU A 414 -11.44 4.53 3.00
CA LEU A 414 -10.35 3.79 3.62
C LEU A 414 -10.95 2.57 4.32
N TRP A 415 -10.84 1.43 3.66
CA TRP A 415 -11.44 0.17 4.08
C TRP A 415 -10.39 -0.80 4.62
N THR A 416 -10.76 -1.56 5.65
CA THR A 416 -10.03 -2.79 5.99
C THR A 416 -10.08 -3.78 4.82
N PRO A 417 -9.15 -4.75 4.73
CA PRO A 417 -9.12 -5.70 3.63
C PRO A 417 -10.46 -6.44 3.42
N ILE A 418 -11.13 -6.82 4.50
CA ILE A 418 -12.43 -7.50 4.46
C ILE A 418 -13.53 -6.55 3.98
N GLY A 419 -13.61 -5.35 4.59
CA GLY A 419 -14.61 -4.34 4.20
C GLY A 419 -14.48 -3.89 2.76
N PHE A 420 -13.26 -3.85 2.22
CA PHE A 420 -13.00 -3.51 0.82
C PHE A 420 -13.62 -4.52 -0.14
N VAL A 421 -13.45 -5.82 0.15
CA VAL A 421 -14.02 -6.91 -0.66
C VAL A 421 -15.54 -6.94 -0.54
N ASP A 422 -16.09 -6.77 0.67
CA ASP A 422 -17.54 -6.69 0.87
C ASP A 422 -18.17 -5.50 0.12
N ASN A 423 -17.52 -4.34 0.16
CA ASN A 423 -17.94 -3.16 -0.59
C ASN A 423 -17.93 -3.45 -2.11
N ALA A 424 -16.86 -4.07 -2.63
CA ALA A 424 -16.79 -4.46 -4.03
C ALA A 424 -17.93 -5.41 -4.42
N ARG A 425 -18.21 -6.44 -3.61
CA ARG A 425 -19.30 -7.37 -3.85
C ARG A 425 -20.67 -6.68 -3.91
N LEU A 426 -21.00 -5.83 -2.93
CA LEU A 426 -22.27 -5.11 -2.92
C LEU A 426 -22.40 -4.11 -4.09
N ARG A 427 -21.29 -3.48 -4.49
CA ARG A 427 -21.27 -2.59 -5.67
C ARG A 427 -21.45 -3.36 -6.97
N ALA A 428 -20.92 -4.58 -7.05
CA ALA A 428 -21.11 -5.47 -8.18
C ALA A 428 -22.57 -5.95 -8.30
N GLU A 429 -23.26 -6.13 -7.18
CA GLU A 429 -24.68 -6.54 -7.11
C GLU A 429 -25.67 -5.42 -7.41
N SER A 430 -25.30 -4.16 -7.19
CA SER A 430 -26.17 -3.00 -7.38
C SER A 430 -26.28 -2.50 -8.83
N LYS A 431 -25.84 -3.31 -9.81
CA LYS A 431 -25.86 -3.00 -11.25
C LYS A 431 -27.14 -3.42 -11.95
#